data_AF-A0A1J4PQM6-F1
#
_entry.id   AF-A0A1J4PQM6-F1
#
_cell.length_a   1.000
_cell.length_b   1.000
_cell.length_c   1.000
_cell.angle_alpha   90.00
_cell.angle_beta   90.00
_cell.angle_gamma   90.00
#
_symmetry.space_group_name_H-M   'P 1'
#
loop_
_entity.id
_entity.type
_entity.pdbx_description
1 polymer ?
#
loop_
_entity_poly.entity_id
_entity_poly.type
_entity_poly.pdbx_seq_one_letter_code
_entity_poly.pdbx_strand_id
1 'polypeptide(L)'
;MAEPEFTAKGVRIGKRMRSLTRAGQVRINDGRVELLNSYGSEIDSAPVQAVRASKPWFAPDDKALADINGQRYLLTLADQDPAPGEPG
;
A
#
# COMPACT_ATOMS: atom_id res chain seq x y z
N MET A 1 5.96 21.98 -1.01
CA MET A 1 5.40 20.66 -1.39
C MET A 1 6.40 19.63 -0.91
N ALA A 2 6.06 18.81 0.09
CA ALA A 2 6.94 17.72 0.48
C ALA A 2 6.76 16.59 -0.52
N GLU A 3 7.84 16.18 -1.17
CA GLU A 3 7.84 14.98 -1.99
C GLU A 3 7.50 13.78 -1.09
N PRO A 4 6.63 12.87 -1.53
CA PRO A 4 6.41 11.63 -0.80
C PRO A 4 7.73 10.87 -0.66
N GLU A 5 7.99 10.37 0.54
CA GLU A 5 9.16 9.52 0.81
C GLU A 5 9.04 8.20 0.04
N PHE A 6 7.80 7.75 -0.20
CA PHE A 6 7.50 6.58 -1.01
C PHE A 6 6.13 6.71 -1.67
N THR A 7 5.99 6.21 -2.90
CA THR A 7 4.68 6.07 -3.55
C THR A 7 4.69 4.85 -4.47
N ALA A 8 3.77 3.92 -4.22
CA ALA A 8 3.44 2.83 -5.11
C ALA A 8 2.07 3.08 -5.75
N LYS A 9 1.95 2.86 -7.06
CA LYS A 9 0.69 2.97 -7.81
C LYS A 9 0.29 1.60 -8.36
N GLY A 10 -0.92 1.49 -8.91
CA GLY A 10 -1.41 0.22 -9.45
C GLY A 10 -1.65 -0.84 -8.37
N VAL A 11 -1.78 -0.44 -7.11
CA VAL A 11 -1.91 -1.37 -5.98
C VAL A 11 -3.36 -1.83 -5.87
N ARG A 12 -3.59 -3.13 -5.96
CA ARG A 12 -4.88 -3.71 -5.59
C ARG A 12 -4.97 -3.76 -4.06
N ILE A 13 -5.95 -3.04 -3.51
CA ILE A 13 -6.18 -2.93 -2.07
C ILE A 13 -7.46 -3.69 -1.72
N GLY A 14 -7.30 -4.75 -0.94
CA GLY A 14 -8.39 -5.52 -0.34
C GLY A 14 -8.44 -5.31 1.18
N LYS A 15 -9.63 -5.39 1.75
CA LYS A 15 -9.88 -5.38 3.20
C LYS A 15 -10.67 -6.62 3.57
N ARG A 16 -10.05 -7.53 4.32
CA ARG A 16 -10.60 -8.87 4.61
C ARG A 16 -11.09 -9.57 3.31
N MET A 17 -12.40 -9.84 3.17
CA MET A 17 -13.01 -10.48 2.00
C MET A 17 -13.47 -9.49 0.91
N ARG A 18 -13.35 -8.17 1.13
CA ARG A 18 -13.83 -7.14 0.21
C ARG A 18 -12.68 -6.51 -0.57
N SER A 19 -12.79 -6.45 -1.89
CA SER A 19 -11.90 -5.60 -2.71
C SER A 19 -12.37 -4.13 -2.61
N LEU A 20 -11.45 -3.20 -2.36
CA LEU A 20 -11.76 -1.76 -2.28
C LEU A 20 -11.37 -1.03 -3.57
N THR A 21 -10.16 -1.28 -4.07
CA THR A 21 -9.68 -0.75 -5.35
C THR A 21 -8.73 -1.74 -6.01
N ARG A 22 -8.65 -1.69 -7.33
CA ARG A 22 -7.73 -2.52 -8.14
C ARG A 22 -6.48 -1.78 -8.61
N ALA A 23 -6.55 -0.46 -8.65
CA ALA A 23 -5.47 0.41 -9.12
C ALA A 23 -5.28 1.55 -8.11
N GLY A 24 -5.31 1.23 -6.83
CA GLY A 24 -5.05 2.16 -5.74
C GLY A 24 -3.59 2.57 -5.66
N GLN A 25 -3.29 3.35 -4.63
CA GLN A 25 -1.95 3.85 -4.38
C GLN A 25 -1.63 3.67 -2.90
N VAL A 26 -0.37 3.42 -2.60
CA VAL A 26 0.17 3.41 -1.23
C VAL A 26 1.22 4.49 -1.17
N ARG A 27 1.04 5.44 -0.26
CA ARG A 27 1.95 6.57 -0.09
C ARG A 27 2.51 6.56 1.32
N ILE A 28 3.78 6.93 1.45
CA ILE A 28 4.37 7.28 2.74
C ILE A 28 4.78 8.74 2.69
N ASN A 29 4.25 9.52 3.62
CA ASN A 29 4.57 10.93 3.75
C ASN A 29 4.53 11.34 5.22
N ASP A 30 5.54 12.08 5.66
CA ASP A 30 5.61 12.62 7.02
C ASP A 30 5.49 11.51 8.08
N GLY A 31 6.11 10.34 7.81
CA GLY A 31 6.01 9.17 8.70
C GLY A 31 4.60 8.57 8.84
N ARG A 32 3.69 8.82 7.90
CA ARG A 32 2.39 8.14 7.79
C ARG A 32 2.29 7.33 6.52
N VAL A 33 1.64 6.18 6.64
CA VAL A 33 1.18 5.38 5.51
C VAL A 33 -0.23 5.81 5.16
N GLU A 34 -0.46 6.09 3.90
CA GLU A 34 -1.76 6.44 3.32
C GLU A 34 -2.14 5.38 2.27
N LEU A 35 -3.31 4.78 2.43
CA LEU A 35 -3.94 3.96 1.41
C LEU A 35 -4.90 4.83 0.61
N LEU A 36 -4.70 4.89 -0.69
CA LEU A 36 -5.49 5.73 -1.58
C LEU A 36 -6.19 4.89 -2.65
N ASN A 37 -7.34 5.36 -3.12
CA ASN A 37 -8.00 4.81 -4.29
C ASN A 37 -7.26 5.23 -5.59
N SER A 38 -7.78 4.82 -6.74
CA SER A 38 -7.20 5.17 -8.05
C SER A 38 -7.20 6.67 -8.35
N TYR A 39 -8.13 7.42 -7.75
CA TYR A 39 -8.23 8.88 -7.88
C TYR A 39 -7.33 9.64 -6.89
N GLY A 40 -6.62 8.92 -6.01
CA GLY A 40 -5.80 9.52 -4.95
C GLY A 40 -6.59 9.96 -3.73
N SER A 41 -7.86 9.57 -3.59
CA SER A 41 -8.62 9.84 -2.35
C SER A 41 -8.25 8.83 -1.27
N GLU A 42 -8.14 9.32 -0.04
CA GLU A 42 -7.83 8.50 1.13
C GLU A 42 -8.92 7.43 1.37
N ILE A 43 -8.45 6.20 1.58
CA ILE A 43 -9.23 5.07 2.06
C ILE A 43 -9.01 4.91 3.56
N ASP A 44 -7.73 4.95 3.98
CA ASP A 44 -7.29 4.80 5.37
C ASP A 44 -5.85 5.32 5.52
N SER A 45 -5.47 5.79 6.69
CA SER A 45 -4.10 6.25 6.97
C SER A 45 -3.70 6.04 8.43
N ALA A 46 -2.43 5.73 8.66
CA ALA A 46 -1.88 5.52 10.01
C ALA A 46 -0.40 5.93 10.07
N PRO A 47 0.11 6.34 11.25
CA PRO A 47 1.55 6.52 11.43
C PRO A 47 2.28 5.20 11.17
N VAL A 48 3.45 5.25 10.51
CA VAL A 48 4.25 4.06 10.15
C VAL A 48 4.55 3.17 11.35
N GLN A 49 4.68 3.76 12.54
CA GLN A 49 4.93 3.05 13.80
C GLN A 49 3.73 2.20 14.26
N ALA A 50 2.51 2.55 13.84
CA ALA A 50 1.30 1.78 14.10
C ALA A 50 0.97 0.79 12.96
N VAL A 51 1.71 0.84 11.85
CA VAL A 51 1.52 -0.07 10.73
C VAL A 51 2.37 -1.31 10.91
N ARG A 52 1.74 -2.49 10.82
CA ARG A 52 2.48 -3.75 10.75
C ARG A 52 2.37 -4.33 9.35
N ALA A 53 3.46 -4.23 8.60
CA ALA A 53 3.61 -4.92 7.33
C ALA A 53 4.13 -6.34 7.58
N SER A 54 3.58 -7.32 6.87
CA SER A 54 4.06 -8.70 6.89
C SER A 54 3.95 -9.29 5.49
N LYS A 55 5.01 -9.96 5.04
CA LYS A 55 5.01 -10.67 3.76
C LYS A 55 4.40 -12.07 4.00
N PRO A 56 3.29 -12.42 3.32
CA PRO A 56 2.73 -13.76 3.45
C PRO A 56 3.68 -14.78 2.83
N TRP A 57 4.12 -15.74 3.64
CA TRP A 57 5.04 -16.84 3.30
C TRP A 57 4.66 -17.73 2.08
N PHE A 58 3.43 -17.62 1.55
CA PHE A 58 2.92 -18.39 0.40
C PHE A 58 2.43 -17.53 -0.76
N ALA A 59 2.72 -16.23 -0.76
CA ALA A 59 2.26 -15.34 -1.81
C ALA A 59 3.39 -15.00 -2.80
N PRO A 60 3.08 -14.77 -4.09
CA PRO A 60 4.04 -14.18 -5.02
C PRO A 60 4.58 -12.86 -4.48
N ASP A 61 5.78 -12.47 -4.91
CA ASP A 61 6.56 -11.36 -4.33
C ASP A 61 5.76 -10.04 -4.26
N ASP A 62 4.81 -9.88 -5.18
CA ASP A 62 3.91 -8.74 -5.33
C ASP A 62 2.85 -8.58 -4.24
N LYS A 63 2.76 -9.48 -3.24
CA LYS A 63 1.72 -9.39 -2.18
C LYS A 63 2.28 -9.06 -0.82
N ALA A 64 1.59 -8.16 -0.13
CA ALA A 64 1.86 -7.79 1.25
C ALA A 64 0.57 -7.73 2.08
N LEU A 65 0.66 -8.11 3.35
CA LEU A 65 -0.37 -7.82 4.35
C LEU A 65 0.05 -6.60 5.15
N ALA A 66 -0.88 -5.66 5.33
CA ALA A 66 -0.68 -4.49 6.17
C ALA A 66 -1.79 -4.41 7.21
N ASP A 67 -1.43 -4.35 8.49
CA ASP A 67 -2.35 -3.96 9.54
C ASP A 67 -2.21 -2.45 9.77
N ILE A 68 -3.30 -1.72 9.54
CA ILE A 68 -3.37 -0.25 9.59
C ILE A 68 -4.54 0.08 10.49
N ASN A 69 -4.31 0.80 11.60
CA ASN A 69 -5.33 1.09 12.61
C ASN A 69 -6.09 -0.17 13.13
N GLY A 70 -5.42 -1.33 13.23
CA GLY A 70 -6.05 -2.59 13.62
C GLY A 70 -6.93 -3.22 12.52
N GLN A 71 -6.86 -2.69 11.30
CA GLN A 71 -7.56 -3.20 10.14
C GLN A 71 -6.57 -3.86 9.19
N ARG A 72 -6.84 -5.13 8.86
CA ARG A 72 -6.00 -5.91 7.96
C ARG A 72 -6.37 -5.67 6.50
N TYR A 73 -5.39 -5.19 5.76
CA TYR A 73 -5.40 -4.98 4.33
C TYR A 73 -4.51 -5.99 3.61
N LEU A 74 -4.95 -6.42 2.44
CA LEU A 74 -4.16 -7.17 1.48
C LEU A 74 -3.81 -6.23 0.34
N LEU A 75 -2.52 -5.99 0.16
CA LEU A 75 -1.94 -5.16 -0.88
C LEU A 75 -1.33 -6.11 -1.92
N THR A 76 -1.65 -5.88 -3.19
CA THR A 76 -1.04 -6.63 -4.30
C THR A 76 -0.58 -5.62 -5.34
N LEU A 77 0.73 -5.57 -5.59
CA LEU A 77 1.30 -4.85 -6.71
C LEU A 77 0.79 -5.50 -8.00
N ALA A 78 0.33 -4.69 -8.94
CA ALA A 78 0.08 -5.17 -10.30
C ALA A 78 1.39 -5.09 -11.09
N ASP A 79 1.57 -5.99 -12.05
CA ASP A 79 2.73 -6.13 -12.95
C ASP A 79 3.14 -4.84 -13.72
N GLN A 80 2.34 -3.78 -13.64
CA GLN A 80 2.71 -2.44 -14.10
C GLN A 80 3.16 -1.56 -12.92
N ASP A 81 4.48 -1.56 -12.69
CA ASP A 81 5.37 -0.43 -12.33
C ASP A 81 6.45 -0.94 -11.35
N PRO A 82 7.74 -1.02 -11.75
CA PRO A 82 8.82 -1.26 -10.80
C PRO A 82 8.85 -0.12 -9.77
N ALA A 83 8.95 -0.47 -8.49
CA ALA A 83 8.95 0.49 -7.40
C ALA A 83 10.03 1.58 -7.60
N PRO A 84 9.76 2.85 -7.25
CA PRO A 84 10.80 3.88 -7.28
C PRO A 84 11.79 3.58 -6.16
N GLY A 85 12.99 3.12 -6.51
CA GLY A 85 14.05 2.89 -5.52
C GLY A 85 15.19 1.93 -5.89
N GLU A 86 15.12 1.18 -6.99
CA GLU A 86 16.24 0.33 -7.42
C GLU A 86 16.99 0.98 -8.60
N PRO A 87 18.29 1.31 -8.49
CA PRO A 87 19.11 1.56 -9.67
C PRO A 87 19.30 0.24 -10.41
N GLY A 88 19.07 0.28 -11.73
CA GLY A 88 19.07 -0.89 -12.62
C GLY A 88 20.43 -1.53 -12.88
#